data_AF-A0A815XBW5-F1
#
_entry.id   AF-A0A815XBW5-F1
#
_cell.length_a   1.000
_cell.length_b   1.000
_cell.length_c   1.000
_cell.angle_alpha   90.00
_cell.angle_beta   90.00
_cell.angle_gamma   90.00
#
_symmetry.space_group_name_H-M   'P 1'
#
loop_
_entity.id
_entity.type
_entity.pdbx_description
1 polymer ?
#
loop_
_entity_poly.entity_id
_entity_poly.type
_entity_poly.pdbx_seq_one_letter_code
_entity_poly.pdbx_strand_id
1 'polypeptide(L)'
;MNTTQTRMIQPIGNSKISFPPIIVKFKSEQHASIKEITDDLTTKWNVQHGINLAITARFGHMHSLLIFVDDSPTFESLLDPNRWPKSLKEIEIEVKVPRQLPPEYSLIIQQFHRNWNEDEWLIELQLRYVSLFKITRMRVKDGSALNAVRADFKSVEEVKTLIKSGKINVGSMTHPVKPYHLPIRINKCLKCLRHDHTTKSCTRTRLCPRCAEEHSLEHGCNNPEKCINCEGDHVSGHSACPIVQEKRHALMEQS
;
A
#
# COMPACT_ATOMS: atom_id res chain seq x y z
N MET A 1 -36.92 -8.84 -30.79
CA MET A 1 -36.84 -8.48 -29.36
C MET A 1 -35.39 -8.68 -28.93
N ASN A 2 -34.55 -7.64 -29.09
CA ASN A 2 -33.15 -7.67 -28.68
C ASN A 2 -33.01 -6.78 -27.46
N THR A 3 -32.94 -7.38 -26.28
CA THR A 3 -32.69 -6.69 -25.01
C THR A 3 -31.19 -6.50 -24.85
N THR A 4 -30.69 -5.36 -25.32
CA THR A 4 -29.34 -4.88 -25.05
C THR A 4 -29.25 -4.58 -23.56
N GLN A 5 -28.62 -5.48 -22.78
CA GLN A 5 -28.35 -5.25 -21.36
C GLN A 5 -27.25 -4.18 -21.24
N THR A 6 -27.68 -2.93 -21.05
CA THR A 6 -26.82 -1.82 -20.68
C THR A 6 -26.11 -2.16 -19.38
N ARG A 7 -24.80 -2.44 -19.45
CA ARG A 7 -23.94 -2.57 -18.27
C ARG A 7 -24.02 -1.26 -17.50
N MET A 8 -24.69 -1.29 -16.34
CA MET A 8 -24.66 -0.20 -15.38
C MET A 8 -23.21 -0.03 -14.92
N ILE A 9 -22.59 1.05 -15.37
CA ILE A 9 -21.34 1.55 -14.82
C ILE A 9 -21.70 2.04 -13.42
N GLN A 10 -21.35 1.27 -12.39
CA GLN A 10 -21.44 1.76 -11.01
C GLN A 10 -20.52 2.97 -10.88
N PRO A 11 -20.97 4.08 -10.28
CA PRO A 11 -20.11 5.23 -10.04
C PRO A 11 -18.95 4.79 -9.15
N ILE A 12 -17.74 5.10 -9.60
CA ILE A 12 -16.48 4.89 -8.87
C ILE A 12 -16.58 5.76 -7.61
N GLY A 13 -16.99 5.16 -6.49
CA GLY A 13 -16.91 5.82 -5.20
C GLY A 13 -15.45 6.18 -4.94
N ASN A 14 -15.19 7.42 -4.53
CA ASN A 14 -13.88 7.88 -4.06
C ASN A 14 -13.22 6.75 -3.26
N SER A 15 -12.14 6.17 -3.79
CA SER A 15 -11.43 5.09 -3.13
C SER A 15 -10.92 5.61 -1.79
N LYS A 16 -11.61 5.25 -0.69
CA LYS A 16 -11.24 5.66 0.65
C LYS A 16 -9.86 5.07 0.96
N ILE A 17 -8.89 5.92 1.25
CA ILE A 17 -7.54 5.48 1.63
C ILE A 17 -7.68 4.61 2.88
N SER A 18 -7.11 3.40 2.83
CA SER A 18 -7.11 2.50 3.98
C SER A 18 -5.88 2.76 4.83
N PHE A 19 -6.07 3.45 5.95
CA PHE A 19 -4.96 3.76 6.86
C PHE A 19 -4.59 2.57 7.75
N PRO A 20 -3.30 2.21 7.83
CA PRO A 20 -2.84 1.23 8.82
C PRO A 20 -3.00 1.79 10.25
N PRO A 21 -3.33 0.95 11.24
CA PRO A 21 -3.54 1.43 12.59
C PRO A 21 -2.23 1.87 13.25
N ILE A 22 -2.33 2.88 14.10
CA ILE A 22 -1.24 3.28 15.00
C ILE A 22 -1.34 2.44 16.26
N ILE A 23 -0.20 1.91 16.71
CA ILE A 23 -0.17 0.99 17.85
C ILE A 23 0.33 1.76 19.06
N VAL A 24 -0.48 1.80 20.11
CA VAL A 24 -0.10 2.32 21.43
C VAL A 24 0.08 1.13 22.36
N LYS A 25 1.27 0.96 22.92
CA LYS A 25 1.55 -0.09 23.90
C LYS A 25 1.56 0.51 25.30
N PHE A 26 0.84 -0.11 26.23
CA PHE A 26 0.89 0.25 27.64
C PHE A 26 2.04 -0.49 28.32
N LYS A 27 2.80 0.21 29.16
CA LYS A 27 3.91 -0.40 29.92
C LYS A 27 3.45 -1.27 31.09
N SER A 28 2.24 -1.04 31.58
CA SER A 28 1.61 -1.84 32.64
C SER A 28 0.24 -2.33 32.20
N GLU A 29 -0.37 -3.20 33.01
CA GLU A 29 -1.78 -3.52 32.84
C GLU A 29 -2.63 -2.26 32.94
N GLN A 30 -3.68 -2.23 32.14
CA GLN A 30 -4.62 -1.14 32.04
C GLN A 30 -6.03 -1.72 32.14
N HIS A 31 -6.85 -1.17 33.03
CA HIS A 31 -8.23 -1.63 33.25
C HIS A 31 -9.28 -0.65 32.68
N ALA A 32 -8.82 0.46 32.10
CA ALA A 32 -9.70 1.44 31.49
C ALA A 32 -10.40 0.85 30.26
N SER A 33 -11.64 1.26 30.05
CA SER A 33 -12.38 0.94 28.83
C SER A 33 -11.79 1.69 27.63
N ILE A 34 -12.02 1.16 26.41
CA ILE A 34 -11.56 1.80 25.17
C ILE A 34 -12.01 3.26 25.11
N LYS A 35 -13.28 3.52 25.46
CA LYS A 35 -13.87 4.86 25.43
C LYS A 35 -13.13 5.82 26.36
N GLU A 36 -12.83 5.40 27.58
CA GLU A 36 -12.10 6.23 28.53
C GLU A 36 -10.69 6.60 28.06
N ILE A 37 -10.01 5.66 27.39
CA ILE A 37 -8.68 5.89 26.84
C ILE A 37 -8.75 6.84 25.63
N THR A 38 -9.71 6.63 24.73
CA THR A 38 -9.88 7.49 23.55
C THR A 38 -10.32 8.90 23.93
N ASP A 39 -11.17 9.04 24.95
CA ASP A 39 -11.62 10.33 25.46
C ASP A 39 -10.45 11.10 26.11
N ASP A 40 -9.61 10.42 26.91
CA ASP A 40 -8.40 11.00 27.49
C ASP A 40 -7.40 11.42 26.39
N LEU A 41 -7.16 10.57 25.40
CA LEU A 41 -6.28 10.90 24.27
C LEU A 41 -6.80 12.12 23.50
N THR A 42 -8.07 12.13 23.13
CA THR A 42 -8.67 13.21 22.33
C THR A 42 -8.67 14.53 23.11
N THR A 43 -8.96 14.49 24.41
CA THR A 43 -8.91 15.66 25.28
C THR A 43 -7.49 16.21 25.39
N LYS A 44 -6.51 15.36 25.74
CA LYS A 44 -5.10 15.77 25.83
C LYS A 44 -4.58 16.31 24.51
N TRP A 45 -4.94 15.68 23.40
CA TRP A 45 -4.53 16.11 22.07
C TRP A 45 -5.11 17.48 21.70
N ASN A 46 -6.39 17.71 22.01
CA ASN A 46 -7.03 19.00 21.77
C ASN A 46 -6.42 20.11 22.64
N VAL A 47 -6.18 19.83 23.92
CA VAL A 47 -5.55 20.79 24.84
C VAL A 47 -4.14 21.16 24.38
N GLN A 48 -3.36 20.18 23.90
CA GLN A 48 -1.96 20.39 23.52
C GLN A 48 -1.81 21.02 22.13
N HIS A 49 -2.66 20.63 21.17
CA HIS A 49 -2.47 20.97 19.74
C HIS A 49 -3.63 21.76 19.11
N GLY A 50 -4.76 21.92 19.82
CA GLY A 50 -5.97 22.56 19.29
C GLY A 50 -6.72 21.72 18.24
N ILE A 51 -6.40 20.43 18.11
CA ILE A 51 -6.96 19.54 17.07
C ILE A 51 -7.93 18.55 17.73
N ASN A 52 -9.14 18.43 17.17
CA ASN A 52 -10.07 17.38 17.56
C ASN A 52 -9.81 16.12 16.70
N LEU A 53 -9.52 15.00 17.36
CA LEU A 53 -9.20 13.74 16.69
C LEU A 53 -10.47 12.92 16.45
N ALA A 54 -10.77 12.65 15.18
CA ALA A 54 -11.78 11.67 14.80
C ALA A 54 -11.13 10.27 14.73
N ILE A 55 -11.12 9.56 15.86
CA ILE A 55 -10.48 8.24 16.00
C ILE A 55 -11.46 7.15 16.42
N THR A 56 -11.18 5.92 15.99
CA THR A 56 -11.77 4.71 16.57
C THR A 56 -10.65 3.81 17.08
N ALA A 57 -10.92 2.98 18.08
CA ALA A 57 -9.88 2.15 18.66
C ALA A 57 -10.38 0.76 19.04
N ARG A 58 -9.47 -0.21 19.08
CA ARG A 58 -9.73 -1.57 19.59
C ARG A 58 -8.51 -2.10 20.33
N PHE A 59 -8.73 -2.94 21.33
CA PHE A 59 -7.62 -3.66 21.96
C PHE A 59 -6.98 -4.65 20.99
N GLY A 60 -5.65 -4.65 20.97
CA GLY A 60 -4.81 -5.62 20.30
C GLY A 60 -4.19 -6.60 21.29
N HIS A 61 -3.22 -7.39 20.82
CA HIS A 61 -2.48 -8.33 21.67
C HIS A 61 -1.52 -7.61 22.63
N MET A 62 -1.22 -8.23 23.77
CA MET A 62 -0.18 -7.78 24.73
C MET A 62 -0.33 -6.32 25.20
N HIS A 63 -1.50 -5.96 25.76
CA HIS A 63 -1.77 -4.61 26.28
C HIS A 63 -1.50 -3.51 25.24
N SER A 64 -1.95 -3.73 24.01
CA SER A 64 -1.88 -2.71 22.96
C SER A 64 -3.27 -2.18 22.62
N LEU A 65 -3.32 -0.91 22.25
CA LEU A 65 -4.46 -0.27 21.63
C LEU A 65 -4.11 0.02 20.17
N LEU A 66 -4.99 -0.41 19.27
CA LEU A 66 -4.90 -0.09 17.85
C LEU A 66 -5.83 1.09 17.59
N ILE A 67 -5.28 2.19 17.09
CA ILE A 67 -6.01 3.41 16.75
C ILE A 67 -6.18 3.48 15.24
N PHE A 68 -7.43 3.67 14.81
CA PHE A 68 -7.86 3.78 13.43
C PHE A 68 -8.43 5.18 13.18
N VAL A 69 -8.24 5.63 11.95
CA VAL A 69 -8.68 6.92 11.45
C VAL A 69 -9.27 6.74 10.06
N ASP A 70 -10.13 7.67 9.68
CA ASP A 70 -10.85 7.62 8.41
C ASP A 70 -10.44 8.71 7.43
N ASP A 71 -9.58 9.65 7.86
CA ASP A 71 -9.14 10.81 7.08
C ASP A 71 -7.62 11.04 7.17
N SER A 72 -7.06 11.61 6.10
CA SER A 72 -5.62 11.92 5.99
C SER A 72 -5.15 12.93 7.05
N PRO A 73 -5.79 14.09 7.26
CA PRO A 73 -5.31 15.07 8.26
C PRO A 73 -5.12 14.50 9.68
N THR A 74 -6.09 13.72 10.16
CA THR A 74 -5.99 13.04 11.46
C THR A 74 -4.87 12.01 11.44
N PHE A 75 -4.76 11.19 10.39
CA PHE A 75 -3.68 10.21 10.25
C PHE A 75 -2.29 10.87 10.31
N GLU A 76 -2.07 11.92 9.50
CA GLU A 76 -0.81 12.65 9.40
C GLU A 76 -0.39 13.27 10.73
N SER A 77 -1.36 13.83 11.47
CA SER A 77 -1.12 14.39 12.80
C SER A 77 -0.60 13.34 13.79
N LEU A 78 -1.07 12.09 13.67
CA LEU A 78 -0.71 11.00 14.56
C LEU A 78 0.61 10.30 14.17
N LEU A 79 1.19 10.58 12.98
CA LEU A 79 2.45 10.00 12.52
C LEU A 79 3.71 10.59 13.19
N ASP A 80 3.57 11.65 13.98
CA ASP A 80 4.67 12.26 14.74
C ASP A 80 4.64 11.78 16.19
N PRO A 81 5.54 10.86 16.62
CA PRO A 81 5.57 10.35 17.98
C PRO A 81 5.76 11.44 19.05
N ASN A 82 6.36 12.58 18.70
CA ASN A 82 6.61 13.67 19.65
C ASN A 82 5.34 14.44 20.02
N ARG A 83 4.27 14.31 19.21
CA ARG A 83 2.98 14.94 19.49
C ARG A 83 2.13 14.15 20.48
N TRP A 84 2.49 12.89 20.73
CA TRP A 84 1.73 12.03 21.63
C TRP A 84 1.98 12.37 23.11
N PRO A 85 0.96 12.24 23.97
CA PRO A 85 1.15 12.35 25.40
C PRO A 85 2.05 11.22 25.92
N LYS A 86 2.79 11.45 27.01
CA LYS A 86 3.66 10.42 27.62
C LYS A 86 2.87 9.30 28.30
N SER A 87 1.64 9.59 28.72
CA SER A 87 0.76 8.65 29.39
C SER A 87 -0.71 8.87 29.03
N LEU A 88 -1.47 7.77 29.03
CA LEU A 88 -2.91 7.75 28.88
C LEU A 88 -3.52 7.06 30.11
N LYS A 89 -4.52 7.69 30.73
CA LYS A 89 -5.14 7.24 31.98
C LYS A 89 -4.08 6.86 33.04
N GLU A 90 -3.07 7.74 33.18
CA GLU A 90 -1.93 7.62 34.12
C GLU A 90 -0.96 6.46 33.84
N ILE A 91 -1.13 5.75 32.73
CA ILE A 91 -0.25 4.66 32.32
C ILE A 91 0.68 5.13 31.23
N GLU A 92 1.98 4.91 31.41
CA GLU A 92 2.98 5.23 30.39
C GLU A 92 2.75 4.45 29.09
N ILE A 93 2.89 5.16 27.97
CA ILE A 93 2.67 4.60 26.64
C ILE A 93 3.92 4.62 25.77
N GLU A 94 4.04 3.63 24.89
CA GLU A 94 4.99 3.60 23.78
C GLU A 94 4.20 3.58 22.47
N VAL A 95 4.43 4.56 21.61
CA VAL A 95 3.73 4.69 20.33
C VAL A 95 4.58 4.09 19.20
N LYS A 96 3.96 3.23 18.39
CA LYS A 96 4.57 2.66 17.18
C LYS A 96 3.74 3.05 15.97
N VAL A 97 4.32 3.93 15.17
CA VAL A 97 3.75 4.33 13.89
C VAL A 97 3.97 3.24 12.83
N PRO A 98 3.07 3.12 11.83
CA PRO A 98 3.22 2.18 10.74
C PRO A 98 4.53 2.37 9.97
N ARG A 99 5.27 1.27 9.75
CA ARG A 99 6.51 1.29 8.94
C ARG A 99 6.26 1.51 7.44
N GLN A 100 5.06 1.14 6.99
CA GLN A 100 4.61 1.31 5.62
C GLN A 100 3.35 2.14 5.65
N LEU A 101 3.38 3.26 4.94
CA LEU A 101 2.22 4.12 4.74
C LEU A 101 1.46 3.68 3.49
N PRO A 102 0.20 4.11 3.34
CA PRO A 102 -0.57 3.89 2.12
C PRO A 102 0.20 4.39 0.88
N PRO A 103 0.04 3.75 -0.30
CA PRO A 103 0.78 4.10 -1.52
C PRO A 103 0.65 5.56 -1.94
N GLU A 104 -0.44 6.21 -1.58
CA GLU A 104 -0.75 7.62 -1.84
C GLU A 104 0.25 8.57 -1.16
N TYR A 105 0.93 8.11 -0.10
CA TYR A 105 2.01 8.82 0.58
C TYR A 105 3.39 8.57 -0.07
N SER A 106 3.43 7.99 -1.26
CA SER A 106 4.66 7.56 -1.89
C SER A 106 4.70 7.95 -3.37
N LEU A 107 5.89 8.30 -3.84
CA LEU A 107 6.17 8.49 -5.26
C LEU A 107 7.48 7.82 -5.65
N ILE A 108 7.70 7.66 -6.94
CA ILE A 108 8.95 7.18 -7.51
C ILE A 108 9.70 8.35 -8.13
N ILE A 109 10.93 8.57 -7.67
CA ILE A 109 11.89 9.47 -8.29
C ILE A 109 12.68 8.68 -9.32
N GLN A 110 12.61 9.09 -10.59
CA GLN A 110 13.30 8.43 -11.69
C GLN A 110 14.67 9.06 -11.94
N GLN A 111 15.51 8.32 -12.67
CA GLN A 111 16.86 8.75 -13.04
C GLN A 111 17.73 9.04 -11.80
N PHE A 112 17.44 8.39 -10.67
CA PHE A 112 18.22 8.52 -9.45
C PHE A 112 19.44 7.60 -9.53
N HIS A 113 20.63 8.17 -9.63
CA HIS A 113 21.83 7.42 -9.98
C HIS A 113 22.16 6.32 -8.94
N ARG A 114 22.79 5.22 -9.38
CA ARG A 114 23.03 4.04 -8.51
C ARG A 114 24.16 4.22 -7.50
N ASN A 115 25.11 5.10 -7.81
CA ASN A 115 26.23 5.41 -6.92
C ASN A 115 25.87 6.44 -5.84
N TRP A 116 24.63 6.94 -5.84
CA TRP A 116 24.17 7.91 -4.85
C TRP A 116 23.80 7.20 -3.56
N ASN A 117 24.40 7.66 -2.47
CA ASN A 117 24.11 7.19 -1.12
C ASN A 117 22.72 7.67 -0.68
N GLU A 118 21.83 6.73 -0.39
CA GLU A 118 20.46 7.06 0.00
C GLU A 118 20.37 7.92 1.28
N ASP A 119 21.26 7.71 2.25
CA ASP A 119 21.19 8.44 3.53
C ASP A 119 21.61 9.91 3.36
N GLU A 120 22.65 10.16 2.56
CA GLU A 120 23.12 11.53 2.26
C GLU A 120 22.04 12.32 1.50
N TRP A 121 21.47 11.72 0.46
CA TRP A 121 20.44 12.39 -0.34
C TRP A 121 19.10 12.49 0.39
N LEU A 122 18.80 11.57 1.32
CA LEU A 122 17.64 11.72 2.20
C LEU A 122 17.76 13.00 3.03
N ILE A 123 18.91 13.23 3.66
CA ILE A 123 19.15 14.44 4.47
C ILE A 123 18.95 15.70 3.62
N GLU A 124 19.56 15.74 2.43
CA GLU A 124 19.43 16.90 1.56
C GLU A 124 17.98 17.14 1.10
N LEU A 125 17.28 16.07 0.71
CA LEU A 125 15.89 16.17 0.29
C LEU A 125 14.98 16.60 1.44
N GLN A 126 15.26 16.17 2.68
CA GLN A 126 14.51 16.56 3.87
C GLN A 126 14.63 18.06 4.19
N LEU A 127 15.73 18.72 3.80
CA LEU A 127 15.86 20.18 3.94
C LEU A 127 14.86 20.94 3.04
N ARG A 128 14.46 20.34 1.92
CA ARG A 128 13.53 20.95 0.95
C ARG A 128 12.10 20.43 1.09
N TYR A 129 11.94 19.17 1.48
CA TYR A 129 10.67 18.45 1.57
C TYR A 129 10.53 17.86 2.97
N VAL A 130 10.03 18.67 3.91
CA VAL A 130 10.03 18.34 5.35
C VAL A 130 9.18 17.10 5.67
N SER A 131 8.17 16.79 4.85
CA SER A 131 7.36 15.59 5.10
C SER A 131 8.02 14.30 4.59
N LEU A 132 9.10 14.38 3.79
CA LEU A 132 9.88 13.21 3.37
C LEU A 132 10.54 12.58 4.61
N PHE A 133 10.37 11.28 4.80
CA PHE A 133 11.00 10.58 5.94
C PHE A 133 11.80 9.36 5.54
N LYS A 134 11.70 8.92 4.29
CA LYS A 134 12.41 7.74 3.81
C LYS A 134 12.54 7.75 2.30
N ILE A 135 13.69 7.31 1.82
CA ILE A 135 13.86 6.88 0.44
C ILE A 135 14.33 5.43 0.41
N THR A 136 13.99 4.69 -0.65
CA THR A 136 14.36 3.27 -0.79
C THR A 136 14.63 2.96 -2.24
N ARG A 137 15.82 2.39 -2.51
CA ARG A 137 16.22 1.92 -3.84
C ARG A 137 15.22 0.90 -4.39
N MET A 138 14.67 1.19 -5.56
CA MET A 138 13.88 0.19 -6.28
C MET A 138 14.80 -0.88 -6.85
N ARG A 139 14.35 -2.14 -6.78
CA ARG A 139 15.07 -3.30 -7.30
C ARG A 139 14.19 -4.11 -8.22
N VAL A 140 14.80 -4.73 -9.21
CA VAL A 140 14.15 -5.75 -10.05
C VAL A 140 14.03 -7.04 -9.24
N LYS A 141 13.20 -7.99 -9.71
CA LYS A 141 13.00 -9.30 -9.07
C LYS A 141 14.30 -10.11 -8.90
N ASP A 142 15.28 -9.91 -9.78
CA ASP A 142 16.60 -10.54 -9.71
C ASP A 142 17.53 -9.90 -8.66
N GLY A 143 17.07 -8.85 -7.97
CA GLY A 143 17.80 -8.12 -6.94
C GLY A 143 18.63 -6.94 -7.47
N SER A 144 18.75 -6.77 -8.80
CA SER A 144 19.50 -5.67 -9.40
C SER A 144 18.85 -4.30 -9.12
N ALA A 145 19.69 -3.30 -8.84
CA ALA A 145 19.23 -1.95 -8.50
C ALA A 145 18.78 -1.17 -9.74
N LEU A 146 17.64 -0.50 -9.65
CA LEU A 146 17.15 0.41 -10.67
C LEU A 146 17.67 1.84 -10.45
N ASN A 147 17.67 2.64 -11.52
CA ASN A 147 17.91 4.08 -11.47
C ASN A 147 16.65 4.82 -10.99
N ALA A 148 16.04 4.32 -9.92
CA ALA A 148 14.82 4.84 -9.35
C ALA A 148 14.79 4.56 -7.84
N VAL A 149 14.29 5.53 -7.08
CA VAL A 149 14.03 5.39 -5.65
C VAL A 149 12.56 5.64 -5.38
N ARG A 150 12.00 4.87 -4.45
CA ARG A 150 10.72 5.19 -3.83
C ARG A 150 10.98 6.21 -2.74
N ALA A 151 10.23 7.30 -2.72
CA ALA A 151 10.25 8.32 -1.69
C ALA A 151 8.92 8.29 -0.92
N ASP A 152 9.00 8.16 0.41
CA ASP A 152 7.85 8.08 1.31
C ASP A 152 7.73 9.36 2.14
N PHE A 153 6.53 9.94 2.14
CA PHE A 153 6.20 11.23 2.73
C PHE A 153 5.19 11.06 3.86
N LYS A 154 5.13 12.03 4.78
CA LYS A 154 4.11 12.13 5.83
C LYS A 154 2.93 13.02 5.43
N SER A 155 2.93 13.59 4.23
CA SER A 155 1.82 14.38 3.70
C SER A 155 1.38 13.91 2.32
N VAL A 156 0.10 13.57 2.17
CA VAL A 156 -0.46 13.18 0.88
C VAL A 156 -0.54 14.37 -0.08
N GLU A 157 -0.70 15.59 0.43
CA GLU A 157 -0.85 16.80 -0.38
C GLU A 157 0.48 17.22 -1.03
N GLU A 158 1.60 17.06 -0.32
CA GLU A 158 2.93 17.29 -0.88
C GLU A 158 3.20 16.29 -2.03
N VAL A 159 2.86 15.00 -1.84
CA VAL A 159 2.97 13.98 -2.89
C VAL A 159 2.13 14.36 -4.10
N LYS A 160 0.85 14.71 -3.92
CA LYS A 160 -0.04 15.13 -5.02
C LYS A 160 0.53 16.32 -5.78
N THR A 161 1.08 17.31 -5.08
CA THR A 161 1.70 18.48 -5.69
C THR A 161 2.91 18.11 -6.54
N LEU A 162 3.78 17.24 -6.02
CA LEU A 162 4.96 16.74 -6.75
C LEU A 162 4.59 15.88 -7.95
N ILE A 163 3.57 15.02 -7.83
CA ILE A 163 3.05 14.24 -8.96
C ILE A 163 2.46 15.16 -10.03
N LYS A 164 1.68 16.17 -9.64
CA LYS A 164 1.10 17.15 -10.58
C LYS A 164 2.15 17.97 -11.30
N SER A 165 3.26 18.32 -10.63
CA SER A 165 4.38 19.02 -11.27
C SER A 165 5.22 18.10 -12.17
N GLY A 166 5.13 16.79 -11.96
CA GLY A 166 5.87 15.75 -12.68
C GLY A 166 7.36 15.71 -12.34
N LYS A 167 7.83 16.52 -11.37
CA LYS A 167 9.26 16.65 -11.06
C LYS A 167 9.55 16.94 -9.59
N ILE A 168 10.75 16.54 -9.17
CA ILE A 168 11.34 16.84 -7.86
C ILE A 168 12.77 17.34 -8.04
N ASN A 169 13.21 18.28 -7.21
CA ASN A 169 14.56 18.82 -7.29
C ASN A 169 15.46 18.19 -6.23
N VAL A 170 16.54 17.55 -6.69
CA VAL A 170 17.55 16.90 -5.88
C VAL A 170 18.87 17.63 -6.14
N GLY A 171 19.40 18.36 -5.17
CA GLY A 171 20.50 19.30 -5.35
C GLY A 171 20.15 20.40 -6.34
N SER A 172 21.00 20.54 -7.35
CA SER A 172 20.83 21.40 -8.52
C SER A 172 20.14 20.71 -9.70
N MET A 173 19.77 19.44 -9.57
CA MET A 173 19.17 18.64 -10.63
C MET A 173 17.66 18.51 -10.44
N THR A 174 16.95 18.32 -11.55
CA THR A 174 15.51 18.04 -11.59
C THR A 174 15.29 16.62 -12.07
N HIS A 175 14.56 15.83 -11.29
CA HIS A 175 14.26 14.44 -11.59
C HIS A 175 12.77 14.27 -11.90
N PRO A 176 12.40 13.47 -12.92
CA PRO A 176 11.01 13.09 -13.14
C PRO A 176 10.47 12.29 -11.96
N VAL A 177 9.20 12.51 -11.63
CA VAL A 177 8.49 11.68 -10.65
C VAL A 177 7.25 11.03 -11.24
N LYS A 178 6.85 9.90 -10.67
CA LYS A 178 5.59 9.22 -10.99
C LYS A 178 4.95 8.66 -9.72
N PRO A 179 3.62 8.44 -9.71
CA PRO A 179 2.95 7.83 -8.57
C PRO A 179 3.53 6.45 -8.26
N TYR A 180 3.58 6.11 -6.97
CA TYR A 180 3.89 4.75 -6.55
C TYR A 180 2.61 3.93 -6.49
N HIS A 181 2.61 2.79 -7.19
CA HIS A 181 1.53 1.82 -7.11
C HIS A 181 2.04 0.53 -6.51
N LEU A 182 1.21 -0.11 -5.68
CA LEU A 182 1.50 -1.47 -5.23
C LEU A 182 1.53 -2.43 -6.43
N PRO A 183 2.35 -3.50 -6.37
CA PRO A 183 2.35 -4.52 -7.41
C PRO A 183 0.94 -5.11 -7.58
N ILE A 184 0.27 -4.74 -8.67
CA ILE A 184 -1.04 -5.26 -8.99
C ILE A 184 -0.90 -6.75 -9.31
N ARG A 185 -1.47 -7.57 -8.43
CA ARG A 185 -1.61 -9.00 -8.61
C ARG A 185 -2.88 -9.26 -9.38
N ILE A 186 -2.74 -9.76 -10.60
CA ILE A 186 -3.88 -10.24 -11.38
C ILE A 186 -4.29 -11.58 -10.78
N ASN A 187 -5.46 -11.60 -10.15
CA ASN A 187 -6.01 -12.81 -9.57
C ASN A 187 -6.38 -13.79 -10.68
N LYS A 188 -5.95 -15.04 -10.52
CA LYS A 188 -6.36 -16.17 -11.36
C LYS A 188 -7.08 -17.19 -10.50
N CYS A 189 -8.12 -17.80 -11.05
CA CYS A 189 -8.80 -18.93 -10.43
C CYS A 189 -7.81 -20.07 -10.22
N LEU A 190 -7.68 -20.59 -9.00
CA LEU A 190 -6.74 -21.68 -8.70
C LEU A 190 -7.22 -23.04 -9.26
N LYS A 191 -8.48 -23.12 -9.71
CA LYS A 191 -9.06 -24.33 -10.31
C LYS A 191 -8.86 -24.37 -11.81
N CYS A 192 -9.29 -23.34 -12.54
CA CYS A 192 -9.22 -23.32 -14.02
C CYS A 192 -8.25 -22.27 -14.60
N LEU A 193 -7.48 -21.57 -13.75
CA LEU A 193 -6.37 -20.67 -14.13
C LEU A 193 -6.77 -19.39 -14.91
N ARG A 194 -8.06 -19.17 -15.17
CA ARG A 194 -8.58 -17.96 -15.82
C ARG A 194 -8.74 -16.79 -14.84
N HIS A 195 -8.75 -15.56 -15.36
CA HIS A 195 -8.73 -14.31 -14.57
C HIS A 195 -10.11 -13.65 -14.38
N ASP A 196 -11.20 -14.35 -14.69
CA ASP A 196 -12.58 -13.84 -14.80
C ASP A 196 -13.41 -14.03 -13.52
N HIS A 197 -12.99 -14.90 -12.61
CA HIS A 197 -13.75 -15.25 -11.41
C HIS A 197 -12.85 -15.73 -10.27
N THR A 198 -13.42 -15.82 -9.07
CA THR A 198 -12.74 -16.37 -7.90
C THR A 198 -12.79 -17.89 -7.90
N THR A 199 -11.85 -18.55 -7.23
CA THR A 199 -11.85 -20.03 -7.10
C THR A 199 -13.15 -20.57 -6.52
N LYS A 200 -13.79 -19.86 -5.58
CA LYS A 200 -15.03 -20.29 -4.91
C LYS A 200 -16.23 -20.34 -5.85
N SER A 201 -16.30 -19.42 -6.81
CA SER A 201 -17.38 -19.36 -7.81
C SER A 201 -17.08 -20.20 -9.06
N CYS A 202 -16.02 -21.01 -9.05
CA CYS A 202 -15.60 -21.78 -10.21
C CYS A 202 -16.36 -23.11 -10.34
N THR A 203 -17.10 -23.25 -11.42
CA THR A 203 -17.81 -24.48 -11.79
C THR A 203 -17.00 -25.40 -12.72
N ARG A 204 -15.89 -24.92 -13.29
CA ARG A 204 -15.05 -25.66 -14.25
C ARG A 204 -14.21 -26.74 -13.57
N THR A 205 -13.66 -27.69 -14.33
CA THR A 205 -12.73 -28.72 -13.83
C THR A 205 -11.39 -28.12 -13.40
N ARG A 206 -10.63 -28.89 -12.61
CA ARG A 206 -9.31 -28.48 -12.13
C ARG A 206 -8.28 -28.75 -13.22
N LEU A 207 -7.53 -27.72 -13.61
CA LEU A 207 -6.47 -27.81 -14.60
C LEU A 207 -5.10 -27.85 -13.91
N CYS A 208 -4.14 -28.46 -14.59
CA CYS A 208 -2.74 -28.48 -14.19
C CYS A 208 -2.16 -27.05 -14.22
N PRO A 209 -1.57 -26.54 -13.12
CA PRO A 209 -0.99 -25.19 -13.10
C PRO A 209 0.16 -24.96 -14.10
N ARG A 210 0.79 -26.05 -14.58
CA ARG A 210 1.91 -26.03 -15.53
C ARG A 210 1.43 -25.97 -16.98
N CYS A 211 0.69 -26.97 -17.44
CA CYS A 211 0.28 -27.13 -18.84
C CYS A 211 -1.17 -26.73 -19.13
N ALA A 212 -1.94 -26.32 -18.12
CA ALA A 212 -3.35 -25.94 -18.24
C ALA A 212 -4.29 -27.02 -18.82
N GLU A 213 -3.91 -28.29 -18.74
CA GLU A 213 -4.72 -29.44 -19.16
C GLU A 213 -5.30 -30.19 -17.96
N GLU A 214 -6.35 -30.97 -18.21
CA GLU A 214 -7.00 -31.81 -17.19
C GLU A 214 -6.32 -33.18 -17.12
N HIS A 215 -5.61 -33.46 -16.02
CA HIS A 215 -5.00 -34.75 -15.74
C HIS A 215 -4.71 -34.91 -14.23
N SER A 216 -4.36 -36.12 -13.78
CA SER A 216 -3.95 -36.36 -12.39
C SER A 216 -2.67 -35.60 -12.05
N LEU A 217 -2.63 -34.93 -10.90
CA LEU A 217 -1.49 -34.13 -10.41
C LEU A 217 -0.62 -34.88 -9.40
N GLU A 218 -0.95 -36.14 -9.08
CA GLU A 218 -0.30 -36.91 -8.01
C GLU A 218 1.19 -37.17 -8.27
N HIS A 219 1.58 -37.32 -9.55
CA HIS A 219 2.96 -37.61 -9.96
C HIS A 219 3.69 -36.40 -10.55
N GLY A 220 3.15 -35.19 -10.37
CA GLY A 220 3.63 -33.99 -11.04
C GLY A 220 3.25 -33.93 -12.52
N CYS A 221 3.83 -32.96 -13.25
CA CYS A 221 3.51 -32.71 -14.65
C CYS A 221 4.81 -32.44 -15.43
N ASN A 222 5.04 -33.25 -16.47
CA ASN A 222 6.19 -33.12 -17.39
C ASN A 222 5.82 -32.45 -18.72
N ASN A 223 4.54 -32.10 -18.92
CA ASN A 223 4.08 -31.41 -20.12
C ASN A 223 4.72 -29.99 -20.19
N PRO A 224 4.89 -29.43 -21.40
CA PRO A 224 5.37 -28.08 -21.58
C PRO A 224 4.47 -27.08 -20.86
N GLU A 225 5.06 -25.97 -20.42
CA GLU A 225 4.29 -24.90 -19.79
C GLU A 225 3.34 -24.28 -20.81
N LYS A 226 2.11 -24.01 -20.39
CA LYS A 226 1.10 -23.41 -21.26
C LYS A 226 0.19 -22.47 -20.48
N CYS A 227 -0.07 -21.32 -21.09
CA CYS A 227 -0.99 -20.33 -20.54
C CYS A 227 -2.39 -20.53 -21.10
N ILE A 228 -3.40 -20.76 -20.27
CA ILE A 228 -4.79 -20.89 -20.75
C ILE A 228 -5.38 -19.57 -21.26
N ASN A 229 -4.75 -18.44 -20.92
CA ASN A 229 -5.29 -17.11 -21.21
C ASN A 229 -4.73 -16.51 -22.51
N CYS A 230 -3.48 -16.83 -22.87
CA CYS A 230 -2.83 -16.31 -24.08
C CYS A 230 -2.19 -17.41 -24.94
N GLU A 231 -2.30 -18.67 -24.52
CA GLU A 231 -1.80 -19.85 -25.23
C GLU A 231 -0.28 -19.90 -25.45
N GLY A 232 0.49 -19.04 -24.77
CA GLY A 232 1.94 -19.01 -24.84
C GLY A 232 2.66 -20.03 -23.95
N ASP A 233 3.95 -20.22 -24.22
CA ASP A 233 4.86 -21.18 -23.58
C ASP A 233 5.34 -20.74 -22.19
N HIS A 234 4.40 -20.48 -21.29
CA HIS A 234 4.66 -20.13 -19.90
C HIS A 234 3.47 -20.49 -19.03
N VAL A 235 3.67 -20.65 -17.71
CA VAL A 235 2.55 -20.89 -16.79
C VAL A 235 1.49 -19.78 -16.82
N SER A 236 0.22 -20.16 -16.60
CA SER A 236 -0.89 -19.20 -16.53
C SER A 236 -0.67 -18.17 -15.42
N GLY A 237 -0.81 -16.87 -15.72
CA GLY A 237 -0.56 -15.79 -14.76
C GLY A 237 0.90 -15.33 -14.65
N HIS A 238 1.79 -15.80 -15.54
CA HIS A 238 3.16 -15.30 -15.62
C HIS A 238 3.22 -13.79 -15.87
N SER A 239 4.21 -13.08 -15.31
CA SER A 239 4.26 -11.61 -15.40
C SER A 239 4.56 -11.05 -16.79
N ALA A 240 5.12 -11.87 -17.68
CA ALA A 240 5.36 -11.53 -19.08
C ALA A 240 4.16 -11.87 -19.99
N CYS A 241 3.09 -12.46 -19.45
CA CYS A 241 1.90 -12.78 -20.24
C CYS A 241 1.23 -11.49 -20.73
N PRO A 242 0.93 -11.35 -22.03
CA PRO A 242 0.32 -10.13 -22.59
C PRO A 242 -1.03 -9.81 -21.93
N ILE A 243 -1.87 -10.83 -21.69
CA ILE A 243 -3.17 -10.66 -21.01
C ILE A 243 -3.01 -10.21 -19.55
N VAL A 244 -1.95 -10.63 -18.86
CA VAL A 244 -1.66 -10.16 -17.50
C VAL A 244 -1.20 -8.70 -17.52
N GLN A 245 -0.36 -8.33 -18.49
CA GLN A 245 0.14 -6.96 -18.63
C GLN A 245 -0.98 -5.98 -18.99
N GLU A 246 -1.83 -6.34 -19.96
CA GLU A 246 -2.98 -5.56 -20.37
C GLU A 246 -3.95 -5.32 -19.20
N LYS A 247 -4.35 -6.39 -18.49
CA LYS A 247 -5.21 -6.26 -17.30
C LYS A 247 -4.56 -5.40 -16.21
N ARG A 248 -3.23 -5.49 -16.05
CA ARG A 248 -2.50 -4.64 -15.09
C ARG A 248 -2.54 -3.17 -15.51
N HIS A 249 -2.33 -2.88 -16.79
CA HIS A 249 -2.37 -1.52 -17.33
C HIS A 249 -3.76 -0.90 -17.15
N ALA A 250 -4.81 -1.63 -17.54
CA ALA A 250 -6.18 -1.16 -17.38
C ALA A 250 -6.55 -0.86 -15.91
N LEU A 251 -6.02 -1.64 -14.96
CA LEU A 251 -6.21 -1.38 -13.52
C LEU A 251 -5.40 -0.18 -13.00
N MET A 252 -4.26 0.15 -13.64
CA MET A 252 -3.47 1.34 -13.30
C MET A 252 -4.11 2.62 -13.82
N GLU A 253 -4.76 2.58 -14.98
CA GLU A 253 -5.45 3.75 -15.56
C GLU A 253 -6.75 4.11 -14.83
N GLN A 254 -7.29 3.18 -14.04
CA GLN A 254 -8.54 3.35 -13.27
C GLN A 254 -8.31 3.78 -11.82
N SER A 255 -7.06 3.89 -11.37
CA SER A 255 -6.66 4.22 -9.99
C SER A 255 -6.02 5.59 -9.90
#